data_AF-A0A3G2V152-F1
#
_entry.id   AF-A0A3G2V152-F1
#
_cell.length_a   1.000
_cell.length_b   1.000
_cell.length_c   1.000
_cell.angle_alpha   90.00
_cell.angle_beta   90.00
_cell.angle_gamma   90.00
#
_symmetry.space_group_name_H-M   'P 1'
#
loop_
_entity.id
_entity.type
_entity.pdbx_description
1 polymer ?
#
loop_
_entity_poly.entity_id
_entity_poly.type
_entity_poly.pdbx_seq_one_letter_code
_entity_poly.pdbx_strand_id
1 'polypeptide(L)'
;MAGDYRPSALRKICAMSMLASPQLGVGIARRLPSPGDWLRTPPFANFRWHPIFVAAASTMPFAANAQVSTNVERAPTLTIERYSEDWSWLADPDKRKGDWTEQLKYIPLDSNGSVYLTTGLEARSRYEGYKNVNWGGAPDDDYVWNRAMPYADLHLGNLRFFTMPILTAISGTDRPKGPADTTGIDMLQAFVDVELAVPGGDSLRLSAGRKLVSLGSGRFIDRRYGTGVPLPFDGFEAIVSGKSRQVTGFYLQPVDTRRGNLNDRRSRNKAVWGVYATQWLDVKHLSGFDAYYIGLRDRNAVFDQGAGRQVAHTFGARIFGDNGSFHWNLEGAYQRGTFAGRRSEGWGAGFETGYRFQAAPLHPEIALTADIVSGDNDPKDGKLETLNPLFPNGKYFGALSPIGPRNLIHVRPSTTLHPHKDVAISLTGVAYWRESTHDGIYAIPGFLVRSGKDSDARFIGKEAELAVSWQANATLNFTASASAFDPGPFIQETGEAKTIKMLGAQTTFRF
;
A
#
# COMPACT_ATOMS: atom_id res chain seq x y z
N MET A 1 30.40 -7.18 -70.77
CA MET A 1 30.84 -6.77 -69.42
C MET A 1 30.31 -7.86 -68.50
N ALA A 2 31.09 -8.82 -67.99
CA ALA A 2 32.43 -8.75 -67.38
C ALA A 2 32.40 -7.92 -66.07
N GLY A 3 32.63 -8.49 -64.89
CA GLY A 3 32.91 -9.92 -64.62
C GLY A 3 32.82 -10.31 -63.14
N ASP A 4 33.00 -11.61 -62.86
CA ASP A 4 32.93 -12.24 -61.54
C ASP A 4 33.98 -11.76 -60.52
N TYR A 5 33.74 -12.04 -59.24
CA TYR A 5 34.72 -12.86 -58.47
C TYR A 5 34.11 -13.55 -57.23
N ARG A 6 34.34 -14.86 -57.11
CA ARG A 6 34.25 -15.73 -55.91
C ARG A 6 35.31 -16.83 -56.07
N PRO A 7 36.04 -17.23 -55.00
CA PRO A 7 35.66 -18.42 -54.21
C PRO A 7 35.92 -18.17 -52.69
N SER A 8 35.85 -19.10 -51.72
CA SER A 8 35.68 -20.58 -51.66
C SER A 8 34.78 -20.94 -50.44
N ALA A 9 33.92 -21.97 -50.40
CA ALA A 9 34.18 -23.43 -50.46
C ALA A 9 35.04 -23.92 -49.27
N LEU A 10 34.75 -24.99 -48.49
CA LEU A 10 33.71 -26.07 -48.49
C LEU A 10 33.27 -26.36 -47.00
N ARG A 11 32.55 -27.42 -46.52
CA ARG A 11 31.89 -28.66 -47.03
C ARG A 11 30.88 -29.22 -45.97
N LYS A 12 29.80 -29.90 -46.43
CA LYS A 12 29.12 -31.17 -45.98
C LYS A 12 29.36 -31.78 -44.55
N ILE A 13 28.47 -32.55 -43.86
CA ILE A 13 27.07 -33.05 -44.06
C ILE A 13 26.49 -33.65 -42.73
N CYS A 14 25.19 -34.02 -42.74
CA CYS A 14 24.37 -34.92 -41.86
C CYS A 14 25.08 -36.06 -41.05
N ALA A 15 24.48 -36.72 -40.04
CA ALA A 15 23.32 -36.48 -39.13
C ALA A 15 23.17 -37.67 -38.10
N MET A 16 22.14 -37.63 -37.25
CA MET A 16 21.45 -38.77 -36.59
C MET A 16 22.20 -39.69 -35.58
N SER A 17 21.96 -39.41 -34.29
CA SER A 17 21.29 -40.29 -33.29
C SER A 17 21.87 -41.64 -32.81
N MET A 18 21.53 -41.93 -31.54
CA MET A 18 21.47 -43.23 -30.82
C MET A 18 22.62 -43.63 -29.87
N LEU A 19 22.29 -43.59 -28.58
CA LEU A 19 22.46 -44.63 -27.55
C LEU A 19 23.31 -45.87 -27.90
N ALA A 20 24.35 -46.14 -27.08
CA ALA A 20 24.42 -47.32 -26.19
C ALA A 20 25.71 -47.35 -25.35
N SER A 21 25.66 -47.97 -24.17
CA SER A 21 26.85 -48.34 -23.37
C SER A 21 27.37 -49.73 -23.75
N PRO A 22 28.58 -50.10 -23.27
CA PRO A 22 28.70 -51.41 -22.62
C PRO A 22 29.34 -51.34 -21.21
N GLN A 23 29.38 -52.50 -20.53
CA GLN A 23 29.74 -52.67 -19.11
C GLN A 23 31.08 -53.44 -18.95
N LEU A 24 31.63 -53.47 -17.73
CA LEU A 24 32.16 -54.68 -17.01
C LEU A 24 32.95 -54.25 -15.74
N GLY A 25 32.92 -54.93 -14.58
CA GLY A 25 31.98 -55.99 -14.16
C GLY A 25 32.48 -56.94 -13.03
N VAL A 26 32.15 -56.63 -11.77
CA VAL A 26 32.36 -57.41 -10.49
C VAL A 26 31.22 -56.98 -9.51
N GLY A 27 30.71 -57.66 -8.47
CA GLY A 27 31.04 -58.91 -7.73
C GLY A 27 31.22 -58.60 -6.21
N ILE A 28 30.92 -59.42 -5.19
CA ILE A 28 30.40 -60.81 -5.03
C ILE A 28 29.57 -60.89 -3.70
N ALA A 29 28.59 -61.82 -3.61
CA ALA A 29 27.86 -62.31 -2.40
C ALA A 29 26.88 -61.34 -1.65
N ARG A 30 25.56 -61.64 -1.51
CA ARG A 30 24.82 -62.56 -0.58
C ARG A 30 24.73 -62.03 0.89
N ARG A 31 23.63 -62.15 1.66
CA ARG A 31 22.33 -62.88 1.53
C ARG A 31 21.24 -62.25 2.46
N LEU A 32 19.94 -62.52 2.22
CA LEU A 32 18.81 -62.24 3.14
C LEU A 32 18.56 -63.40 4.13
N PRO A 33 17.77 -63.19 5.21
CA PRO A 33 16.38 -63.70 5.24
C PRO A 33 15.33 -62.83 5.98
N SER A 34 14.07 -63.27 5.96
CA SER A 34 12.86 -62.77 6.67
C SER A 34 11.82 -63.93 6.73
N PRO A 35 10.57 -63.78 7.24
CA PRO A 35 9.99 -62.87 8.23
C PRO A 35 9.31 -63.65 9.41
N GLY A 36 8.40 -63.02 10.18
CA GLY A 36 7.47 -63.71 11.08
C GLY A 36 6.38 -62.79 11.66
N ASP A 37 5.10 -63.13 11.46
CA ASP A 37 3.91 -62.39 11.96
C ASP A 37 3.52 -62.75 13.40
N TRP A 38 2.67 -61.91 14.04
CA TRP A 38 1.42 -62.35 14.68
C TRP A 38 0.51 -61.19 15.17
N LEU A 39 -0.76 -61.24 14.74
CA LEU A 39 -1.99 -60.89 15.50
C LEU A 39 -2.48 -59.42 15.75
N ARG A 40 -3.65 -59.16 15.13
CA ARG A 40 -4.91 -58.56 15.67
C ARG A 40 -5.28 -57.08 15.37
N THR A 41 -6.36 -56.98 14.60
CA THR A 41 -7.33 -55.87 14.38
C THR A 41 -8.40 -55.86 15.52
N PRO A 42 -9.54 -55.11 15.50
CA PRO A 42 -10.17 -54.23 14.49
C PRO A 42 -10.79 -52.93 15.12
N PRO A 43 -11.88 -52.30 14.61
CA PRO A 43 -12.39 -52.11 13.24
C PRO A 43 -12.52 -50.63 12.82
N PHE A 44 -12.74 -50.36 11.53
CA PHE A 44 -13.35 -49.10 11.05
C PHE A 44 -14.89 -49.19 11.10
N ALA A 45 -15.57 -48.07 11.34
CA ALA A 45 -17.03 -47.96 11.32
C ALA A 45 -17.50 -46.95 10.25
N ASN A 46 -18.58 -47.31 9.54
CA ASN A 46 -19.18 -46.47 8.50
C ASN A 46 -19.89 -45.24 9.10
N PHE A 47 -19.85 -44.10 8.42
CA PHE A 47 -20.80 -43.01 8.64
C PHE A 47 -21.51 -42.61 7.34
N ARG A 48 -22.83 -42.43 7.43
CA ARG A 48 -23.72 -42.17 6.29
C ARG A 48 -23.87 -40.66 6.09
N TRP A 49 -23.72 -40.19 4.86
CA TRP A 49 -24.07 -38.82 4.51
C TRP A 49 -25.59 -38.64 4.52
N HIS A 50 -26.08 -37.63 5.24
CA HIS A 50 -27.39 -37.00 5.02
C HIS A 50 -27.17 -35.48 5.07
N PRO A 51 -27.47 -34.72 4.00
CA PRO A 51 -27.47 -33.27 4.07
C PRO A 51 -28.78 -32.78 4.69
N ILE A 52 -28.69 -31.82 5.61
CA ILE A 52 -29.65 -30.72 5.86
C ILE A 52 -29.03 -29.84 6.95
N PHE A 53 -28.67 -28.61 6.59
CA PHE A 53 -28.78 -27.43 7.46
C PHE A 53 -28.66 -26.19 6.57
N VAL A 54 -29.81 -25.65 6.14
CA VAL A 54 -29.86 -24.37 5.44
C VAL A 54 -29.75 -23.26 6.49
N ALA A 55 -28.52 -22.96 6.90
CA ALA A 55 -28.22 -21.75 7.65
C ALA A 55 -28.16 -20.58 6.66
N ALA A 56 -29.30 -19.92 6.44
CA ALA A 56 -29.41 -18.72 5.61
C ALA A 56 -28.77 -17.50 6.32
N ALA A 57 -27.45 -17.54 6.52
CA ALA A 57 -26.69 -16.39 6.95
C ALA A 57 -26.73 -15.34 5.82
N SER A 58 -27.34 -14.19 6.10
CA SER A 58 -27.45 -13.06 5.18
C SER A 58 -26.09 -12.37 4.99
N THR A 59 -25.24 -13.00 4.16
CA THR A 59 -23.93 -12.47 3.78
C THR A 59 -24.11 -11.20 2.95
N MET A 60 -24.11 -10.05 3.62
CA MET A 60 -23.91 -8.77 2.94
C MET A 60 -22.53 -8.84 2.25
N PRO A 61 -22.42 -8.56 0.94
CA PRO A 61 -21.17 -8.64 0.22
C PRO A 61 -20.29 -7.44 0.60
N PHE A 62 -19.57 -7.56 1.71
CA PHE A 62 -18.43 -6.70 1.97
C PHE A 62 -17.41 -6.92 0.84
N ALA A 63 -17.22 -5.90 0.01
CA ALA A 63 -16.11 -5.81 -0.94
C ALA A 63 -14.81 -5.71 -0.14
N ALA A 64 -14.27 -6.87 0.24
CA ALA A 64 -13.07 -7.01 1.03
C ALA A 64 -11.84 -6.63 0.19
N ASN A 65 -11.56 -5.33 0.09
CA ASN A 65 -10.30 -4.84 -0.43
C ASN A 65 -9.15 -5.54 0.30
N ALA A 66 -8.28 -6.24 -0.44
CA ALA A 66 -7.15 -7.00 0.07
C ALA A 66 -5.98 -6.11 0.54
N GLN A 67 -6.31 -5.14 1.39
CA GLN A 67 -5.43 -4.31 2.21
C GLN A 67 -5.70 -4.64 3.68
N VAL A 68 -5.27 -5.82 4.12
CA VAL A 68 -4.97 -5.98 5.55
C VAL A 68 -3.81 -5.04 5.83
N SER A 69 -3.99 -4.16 6.81
CA SER A 69 -2.90 -3.38 7.39
C SER A 69 -2.85 -3.69 8.88
N THR A 70 -1.66 -3.83 9.46
CA THR A 70 -1.48 -3.98 10.92
C THR A 70 -1.94 -2.76 11.75
N ASN A 71 -2.58 -1.75 11.15
CA ASN A 71 -3.10 -0.58 11.85
C ASN A 71 -4.46 -0.87 12.49
N VAL A 72 -4.67 -0.35 13.70
CA VAL A 72 -5.90 -0.52 14.52
C VAL A 72 -7.14 0.14 13.91
N GLU A 73 -6.96 0.95 12.87
CA GLU A 73 -8.03 1.47 12.02
C GLU A 73 -8.68 0.32 11.24
N ARG A 74 -9.61 -0.41 11.90
CA ARG A 74 -10.57 -1.34 11.27
C ARG A 74 -10.99 -0.77 9.92
N ALA A 75 -10.90 -1.60 8.87
CA ALA A 75 -11.31 -1.27 7.51
C ALA A 75 -12.65 -0.52 7.55
N PRO A 76 -12.69 0.77 7.17
CA PRO A 76 -13.85 1.60 7.40
C PRO A 76 -15.01 1.14 6.52
N THR A 77 -16.24 1.33 7.00
CA THR A 77 -17.49 1.07 6.25
C THR A 77 -17.51 1.75 4.87
N LEU A 78 -16.68 2.79 4.69
CA LEU A 78 -16.66 3.73 3.57
C LEU A 78 -15.19 3.96 3.13
N THR A 79 -14.86 3.77 1.85
CA THR A 79 -13.48 3.77 1.31
C THR A 79 -12.84 5.16 1.28
N ILE A 80 -11.54 5.28 1.51
CA ILE A 80 -10.84 6.60 1.57
C ILE A 80 -11.12 7.47 0.33
N GLU A 81 -11.14 6.83 -0.83
CA GLU A 81 -11.36 7.41 -2.15
C GLU A 81 -12.79 7.91 -2.39
N ARG A 82 -13.78 7.35 -1.69
CA ARG A 82 -15.24 7.47 -1.91
C ARG A 82 -15.72 6.96 -3.28
N TYR A 83 -15.02 7.24 -4.37
CA TYR A 83 -15.44 6.87 -5.73
C TYR A 83 -15.46 5.36 -6.02
N SER A 84 -14.91 4.53 -5.13
CA SER A 84 -14.97 3.06 -5.20
C SER A 84 -16.14 2.45 -4.41
N GLU A 85 -16.96 3.27 -3.76
CA GLU A 85 -18.21 2.86 -3.11
C GLU A 85 -19.32 2.73 -4.19
N ASP A 86 -20.15 1.68 -4.09
CA ASP A 86 -21.33 1.48 -4.94
C ASP A 86 -22.60 1.55 -4.08
N TRP A 87 -23.49 2.47 -4.47
CA TRP A 87 -24.76 2.75 -3.80
C TRP A 87 -25.98 2.51 -4.70
N SER A 88 -25.78 1.97 -5.90
CA SER A 88 -26.85 1.65 -6.86
C SER A 88 -27.90 0.70 -6.28
N TRP A 89 -27.52 -0.13 -5.30
CA TRP A 89 -28.45 -1.00 -4.57
C TRP A 89 -29.52 -0.25 -3.76
N LEU A 90 -29.30 1.03 -3.40
CA LEU A 90 -30.32 1.90 -2.78
C LEU A 90 -31.36 2.41 -3.79
N ALA A 91 -31.22 2.15 -5.09
CA ALA A 91 -32.29 2.34 -6.06
C ALA A 91 -33.53 1.49 -5.74
N ASP A 92 -33.31 0.32 -5.12
CA ASP A 92 -34.35 -0.58 -4.64
C ASP A 92 -34.90 -0.09 -3.28
N PRO A 93 -36.18 0.31 -3.18
CA PRO A 93 -36.77 0.76 -1.92
C PRO A 93 -36.75 -0.31 -0.82
N ASP A 94 -36.88 -1.59 -1.16
CA ASP A 94 -36.97 -2.68 -0.19
C ASP A 94 -35.63 -3.00 0.47
N LYS A 95 -34.51 -2.47 -0.08
CA LYS A 95 -33.19 -2.55 0.56
C LYS A 95 -32.91 -1.40 1.54
N ARG A 96 -33.72 -0.34 1.54
CA ARG A 96 -33.56 0.83 2.42
C ARG A 96 -34.00 0.47 3.84
N LYS A 97 -33.20 0.83 4.83
CA LYS A 97 -33.42 0.50 6.25
C LYS A 97 -33.99 1.67 7.05
N GLY A 98 -34.15 2.83 6.43
CA GLY A 98 -34.61 4.05 7.09
C GLY A 98 -33.52 4.81 7.83
N ASP A 99 -32.25 4.56 7.51
CA ASP A 99 -31.15 5.41 7.98
C ASP A 99 -31.24 6.77 7.26
N TRP A 100 -31.11 7.86 8.03
CA TRP A 100 -31.23 9.23 7.52
C TRP A 100 -30.23 9.56 6.40
N THR A 101 -29.12 8.81 6.34
CA THR A 101 -28.08 8.95 5.31
C THR A 101 -28.48 8.37 3.95
N GLU A 102 -29.40 7.40 3.90
CA GLU A 102 -29.77 6.68 2.65
C GLU A 102 -30.34 7.63 1.59
N GLN A 103 -31.11 8.64 2.02
CA GLN A 103 -31.71 9.64 1.13
C GLN A 103 -30.67 10.60 0.52
N LEU A 104 -29.51 10.76 1.15
CA LEU A 104 -28.39 11.56 0.65
C LEU A 104 -27.43 10.71 -0.19
N LYS A 105 -27.43 9.39 0.04
CA LYS A 105 -26.56 8.41 -0.62
C LYS A 105 -27.04 7.96 -1.99
N TYR A 106 -28.34 7.93 -2.25
CA TYR A 106 -28.88 7.65 -3.57
C TYR A 106 -30.09 8.52 -3.89
N ILE A 107 -29.84 9.56 -4.67
CA ILE A 107 -30.83 10.50 -5.20
C ILE A 107 -31.10 10.13 -6.66
N PRO A 108 -32.20 9.43 -6.99
CA PRO A 108 -32.57 9.17 -8.39
C PRO A 108 -32.93 10.49 -9.08
N LEU A 109 -32.45 10.66 -10.31
CA LEU A 109 -32.71 11.84 -11.14
C LEU A 109 -33.49 11.49 -12.42
N ASP A 110 -33.61 10.20 -12.75
CA ASP A 110 -34.59 9.66 -13.71
C ASP A 110 -35.47 8.58 -13.06
N SER A 111 -36.42 8.04 -13.84
CA SER A 111 -37.36 7.00 -13.43
C SER A 111 -36.91 5.56 -13.72
N ASN A 112 -35.72 5.36 -14.30
CA ASN A 112 -35.22 4.05 -14.69
C ASN A 112 -33.94 3.61 -13.93
N GLY A 113 -33.34 4.52 -13.16
CA GLY A 113 -32.14 4.29 -12.37
C GLY A 113 -30.82 4.56 -13.09
N SER A 114 -30.83 5.02 -14.35
CA SER A 114 -29.60 5.28 -15.12
C SER A 114 -28.95 6.63 -14.82
N VAL A 115 -29.73 7.58 -14.31
CA VAL A 115 -29.28 8.91 -13.89
C VAL A 115 -29.52 9.07 -12.39
N TYR A 116 -28.45 9.17 -11.61
CA TYR A 116 -28.52 9.34 -10.15
C TYR A 116 -27.33 10.11 -9.58
N LEU A 117 -27.53 10.68 -8.40
CA LEU A 117 -26.51 11.38 -7.63
C LEU A 117 -26.30 10.69 -6.28
N THR A 118 -25.05 10.35 -5.97
CA THR A 118 -24.59 9.93 -4.65
C THR A 118 -23.87 11.09 -3.98
N THR A 119 -24.12 11.32 -2.69
CA THR A 119 -23.38 12.29 -1.88
C THR A 119 -22.89 11.69 -0.56
N GLY A 120 -21.93 12.36 0.07
CA GLY A 120 -21.46 11.99 1.41
C GLY A 120 -20.46 13.00 1.97
N LEU A 121 -19.95 12.71 3.15
CA LEU A 121 -18.99 13.56 3.86
C LEU A 121 -18.05 12.73 4.71
N GLU A 122 -16.75 12.98 4.61
CA GLU A 122 -15.83 12.73 5.74
C GLU A 122 -15.59 14.04 6.50
N ALA A 123 -15.76 14.02 7.82
CA ALA A 123 -15.25 15.04 8.73
C ALA A 123 -14.30 14.40 9.75
N ARG A 124 -13.13 14.99 9.96
CA ARG A 124 -12.09 14.46 10.84
C ARG A 124 -11.48 15.56 11.70
N SER A 125 -11.41 15.34 13.00
CA SER A 125 -10.61 16.15 13.92
C SER A 125 -9.54 15.26 14.55
N ARG A 126 -8.28 15.71 14.55
CA ARG A 126 -7.13 14.93 15.01
C ARG A 126 -6.17 15.81 15.79
N TYR A 127 -6.06 15.53 17.09
CA TYR A 127 -4.98 16.02 17.95
C TYR A 127 -3.72 15.17 17.77
N GLU A 128 -2.57 15.81 17.69
CA GLU A 128 -1.26 15.22 17.93
C GLU A 128 -0.45 16.14 18.85
N GLY A 129 0.22 15.56 19.85
CA GLY A 129 1.15 16.27 20.74
C GLY A 129 2.46 15.53 20.87
N TYR A 130 3.58 16.22 20.60
CA TYR A 130 4.92 15.66 20.50
C TYR A 130 5.85 16.21 21.58
N LYS A 131 6.71 15.34 22.10
CA LYS A 131 7.87 15.70 22.95
C LYS A 131 9.17 15.29 22.29
N ASN A 132 10.18 16.17 22.39
CA ASN A 132 11.49 16.02 21.74
C ASN A 132 11.38 15.87 20.21
N VAL A 133 10.71 16.80 19.52
CA VAL A 133 10.61 16.79 18.05
C VAL A 133 12.02 16.77 17.43
N ASN A 134 12.21 16.00 16.35
CA ASN A 134 13.53 15.73 15.74
C ASN A 134 14.58 15.27 16.77
N TRP A 135 14.20 14.33 17.65
CA TRP A 135 15.03 13.83 18.77
C TRP A 135 15.52 14.91 19.73
N GLY A 136 14.78 16.02 19.85
CA GLY A 136 15.13 17.19 20.66
C GLY A 136 15.86 18.30 19.89
N GLY A 137 16.08 18.13 18.58
CA GLY A 137 16.60 19.16 17.68
C GLY A 137 15.57 20.19 17.22
N ALA A 138 14.33 20.12 17.72
CA ALA A 138 13.27 21.13 17.54
C ALA A 138 12.43 21.24 18.83
N PRO A 139 11.70 22.36 19.04
CA PRO A 139 10.78 22.50 20.17
C PRO A 139 9.72 21.40 20.24
N ASP A 140 9.20 21.15 21.43
CA ASP A 140 7.94 20.43 21.60
C ASP A 140 6.80 21.14 20.84
N ASP A 141 5.84 20.38 20.32
CA ASP A 141 4.77 20.90 19.47
C ASP A 141 3.47 20.12 19.67
N ASP A 142 2.33 20.81 19.74
CA ASP A 142 1.02 20.16 19.74
C ASP A 142 -0.01 20.94 18.91
N TYR A 143 -0.93 20.21 18.28
CA TYR A 143 -1.88 20.78 17.34
C TYR A 143 -3.12 19.91 17.12
N VAL A 144 -4.17 20.57 16.61
CA VAL A 144 -5.37 19.91 16.09
C VAL A 144 -5.50 20.19 14.60
N TRP A 145 -5.42 19.12 13.78
CA TRP A 145 -5.87 19.15 12.39
C TRP A 145 -7.39 18.96 12.34
N ASN A 146 -8.07 19.80 11.56
CA ASN A 146 -9.46 19.61 11.20
C ASN A 146 -9.58 19.49 9.67
N ARG A 147 -10.33 18.49 9.19
CA ARG A 147 -10.60 18.24 7.78
C ARG A 147 -12.07 17.97 7.53
N ALA A 148 -12.62 18.53 6.45
CA ALA A 148 -13.88 18.10 5.86
C ALA A 148 -13.68 17.80 4.37
N MET A 149 -14.31 16.74 3.88
CA MET A 149 -14.31 16.31 2.47
C MET A 149 -15.74 15.88 2.09
N PRO A 150 -16.64 16.82 1.78
CA PRO A 150 -17.91 16.49 1.17
C PRO A 150 -17.68 16.02 -0.28
N TYR A 151 -18.48 15.09 -0.77
CA TYR A 151 -18.39 14.60 -2.14
C TYR A 151 -19.75 14.53 -2.83
N ALA A 152 -19.72 14.66 -4.16
CA ALA A 152 -20.86 14.53 -5.06
C ALA A 152 -20.42 13.72 -6.29
N ASP A 153 -21.19 12.66 -6.58
CA ASP A 153 -20.89 11.65 -7.58
C ASP A 153 -22.12 11.43 -8.48
N LEU A 154 -22.08 12.00 -9.68
CA LEU A 154 -23.17 12.02 -10.64
C LEU A 154 -22.95 10.97 -11.73
N HIS A 155 -23.86 10.00 -11.82
CA HIS A 155 -23.88 8.96 -12.85
C HIS A 155 -24.92 9.32 -13.92
N LEU A 156 -24.51 9.22 -15.19
CA LEU A 156 -25.30 9.53 -16.39
C LEU A 156 -25.17 8.35 -17.37
N GLY A 157 -25.79 7.22 -17.06
CA GLY A 157 -25.67 5.98 -17.82
C GLY A 157 -24.26 5.40 -17.75
N ASN A 158 -23.46 5.60 -18.81
CA ASN A 158 -22.08 5.12 -18.89
C ASN A 158 -21.01 6.21 -18.65
N LEU A 159 -21.45 7.45 -18.38
CA LEU A 159 -20.62 8.61 -18.09
C LEU A 159 -20.79 9.00 -16.61
N ARG A 160 -19.69 9.32 -15.91
CA ARG A 160 -19.71 9.65 -14.49
C ARG A 160 -18.87 10.89 -14.20
N PHE A 161 -19.38 11.78 -13.35
CA PHE A 161 -18.69 12.98 -12.86
C PHE A 161 -18.54 12.91 -11.34
N PHE A 162 -17.31 12.79 -10.86
CA PHE A 162 -17.02 12.75 -9.42
C PHE A 162 -16.30 14.02 -8.98
N THR A 163 -16.77 14.62 -7.87
CA THR A 163 -16.14 15.80 -7.24
C THR A 163 -16.06 15.64 -5.72
N MET A 164 -14.93 16.05 -5.15
CA MET A 164 -14.68 16.07 -3.72
C MET A 164 -13.73 17.22 -3.37
N PRO A 165 -14.24 18.42 -3.01
CA PRO A 165 -13.41 19.45 -2.40
C PRO A 165 -12.91 19.01 -1.01
N ILE A 166 -11.86 19.67 -0.54
CA ILE A 166 -11.31 19.53 0.81
C ILE A 166 -11.29 20.88 1.50
N LEU A 167 -11.69 20.91 2.76
CA LEU A 167 -11.51 22.00 3.69
C LEU A 167 -10.54 21.52 4.77
N THR A 168 -9.51 22.30 5.09
CA THR A 168 -8.51 21.98 6.12
C THR A 168 -8.21 23.17 7.02
N ALA A 169 -7.90 22.90 8.29
CA ALA A 169 -7.36 23.88 9.22
C ALA A 169 -6.40 23.21 10.23
N ILE A 170 -5.45 23.99 10.77
CA ILE A 170 -4.57 23.57 11.87
C ILE A 170 -4.46 24.66 12.95
N SER A 171 -4.81 24.29 14.18
CA SER A 171 -4.76 25.12 15.40
C SER A 171 -3.86 24.49 16.47
N GLY A 172 -3.55 25.23 17.54
CA GLY A 172 -2.62 24.81 18.60
C GLY A 172 -1.18 25.23 18.35
N THR A 173 -0.65 24.94 17.16
CA THR A 173 0.76 25.23 16.82
C THR A 173 1.02 26.57 16.12
N ASP A 174 2.14 27.19 16.48
CA ASP A 174 2.79 28.32 15.80
C ASP A 174 3.90 27.90 14.81
N ARG A 175 4.21 26.60 14.68
CA ARG A 175 5.27 26.13 13.77
C ARG A 175 4.99 26.53 12.31
N PRO A 176 6.01 26.60 11.44
CA PRO A 176 5.82 26.78 10.00
C PRO A 176 4.88 25.70 9.42
N LYS A 177 3.66 26.12 9.06
CA LYS A 177 2.61 25.27 8.50
C LYS A 177 2.91 24.95 7.03
N GLY A 178 3.10 23.68 6.71
CA GLY A 178 3.44 23.18 5.38
C GLY A 178 2.20 22.71 4.59
N PRO A 179 2.33 22.44 3.27
CA PRO A 179 1.19 22.04 2.44
C PRO A 179 0.58 20.66 2.75
N ALA A 180 1.20 19.87 3.62
CA ALA A 180 0.64 18.62 4.15
C ALA A 180 -0.26 18.84 5.39
N ASP A 181 -0.13 19.98 6.07
CA ASP A 181 -0.95 20.33 7.24
C ASP A 181 -2.32 20.86 6.82
N THR A 182 -2.31 21.83 5.91
CA THR A 182 -3.49 22.57 5.46
C THR A 182 -3.17 23.33 4.17
N THR A 183 -4.13 23.33 3.23
CA THR A 183 -4.15 24.29 2.12
C THR A 183 -5.05 25.48 2.46
N GLY A 184 -6.27 25.16 2.88
CA GLY A 184 -7.41 26.05 3.05
C GLY A 184 -8.64 25.32 2.53
N ILE A 185 -9.23 25.85 1.46
CA ILE A 185 -10.31 25.21 0.67
C ILE A 185 -9.80 24.94 -0.75
N ASP A 186 -9.69 23.67 -1.14
CA ASP A 186 -9.19 23.24 -2.45
C ASP A 186 -10.02 22.10 -3.06
N MET A 187 -9.74 21.76 -4.32
CA MET A 187 -10.35 20.61 -5.00
C MET A 187 -9.43 19.39 -4.89
N LEU A 188 -9.79 18.41 -4.05
CA LEU A 188 -8.99 17.21 -3.81
C LEU A 188 -9.19 16.16 -4.91
N GLN A 189 -10.43 15.98 -5.37
CA GLN A 189 -10.76 15.13 -6.52
C GLN A 189 -11.78 15.82 -7.42
N ALA A 190 -11.56 15.78 -8.74
CA ALA A 190 -12.49 16.24 -9.76
C ALA A 190 -12.15 15.54 -11.07
N PHE A 191 -12.98 14.58 -11.49
CA PHE A 191 -12.69 13.75 -12.66
C PHE A 191 -13.95 13.25 -13.36
N VAL A 192 -13.74 12.76 -14.58
CA VAL A 192 -14.74 12.11 -15.42
C VAL A 192 -14.31 10.67 -15.67
N ASP A 193 -15.22 9.71 -15.46
CA ASP A 193 -15.06 8.33 -15.92
C ASP A 193 -16.03 8.06 -17.09
N VAL A 194 -15.59 7.24 -18.05
CA VAL A 194 -16.44 6.61 -19.08
C VAL A 194 -16.27 5.09 -18.99
N GLU A 195 -17.36 4.38 -18.76
CA GLU A 195 -17.40 2.92 -18.76
C GLU A 195 -17.81 2.40 -20.16
N LEU A 196 -17.13 1.37 -20.65
CA LEU A 196 -17.36 0.76 -21.96
C LEU A 196 -17.36 -0.78 -21.81
N ALA A 197 -18.33 -1.45 -22.43
CA ALA A 197 -18.37 -2.91 -22.47
C ALA A 197 -17.33 -3.47 -23.46
N VAL A 198 -16.62 -4.54 -23.07
CA VAL A 198 -15.56 -5.17 -23.88
C VAL A 198 -15.98 -6.61 -24.24
N PRO A 199 -15.68 -7.09 -25.47
CA PRO A 199 -15.97 -8.48 -25.85
C PRO A 199 -15.42 -9.51 -24.85
N GLY A 200 -16.25 -10.49 -24.48
CA GLY A 200 -15.95 -11.47 -23.43
C GLY A 200 -16.62 -11.19 -22.08
N GLY A 201 -17.21 -10.00 -21.89
CA GLY A 201 -17.86 -9.61 -20.64
C GLY A 201 -16.92 -8.97 -19.61
N ASP A 202 -15.76 -8.49 -20.08
CA ASP A 202 -14.90 -7.55 -19.37
C ASP A 202 -15.43 -6.11 -19.58
N SER A 203 -14.98 -5.16 -18.77
CA SER A 203 -15.23 -3.72 -18.98
C SER A 203 -13.94 -2.92 -19.14
N LEU A 204 -14.06 -1.74 -19.75
CA LEU A 204 -13.01 -0.74 -19.87
C LEU A 204 -13.51 0.57 -19.28
N ARG A 205 -12.85 1.03 -18.22
CA ARG A 205 -13.04 2.37 -17.67
C ARG A 205 -11.92 3.30 -18.14
N LEU A 206 -12.29 4.39 -18.79
CA LEU A 206 -11.38 5.50 -19.12
C LEU A 206 -11.63 6.65 -18.16
N SER A 207 -10.58 7.13 -17.49
CA SER A 207 -10.66 8.14 -16.44
C SER A 207 -9.76 9.33 -16.74
N ALA A 208 -10.26 10.55 -16.53
CA ALA A 208 -9.51 11.79 -16.76
C ALA A 208 -9.84 12.86 -15.70
N GLY A 209 -8.81 13.42 -15.05
CA GLY A 209 -8.99 14.51 -14.09
C GLY A 209 -8.00 14.46 -12.93
N ARG A 210 -8.46 14.88 -11.75
CA ARG A 210 -7.74 14.83 -10.47
C ARG A 210 -8.32 13.75 -9.58
N LYS A 211 -7.49 12.80 -9.12
CA LYS A 211 -7.90 11.64 -8.34
C LYS A 211 -6.95 11.36 -7.18
N LEU A 212 -7.48 10.82 -6.09
CA LEU A 212 -6.69 10.01 -5.17
C LEU A 212 -6.40 8.68 -5.85
N VAL A 213 -5.17 8.17 -5.77
CA VAL A 213 -4.76 6.92 -6.42
C VAL A 213 -3.98 6.05 -5.43
N SER A 214 -4.26 4.75 -5.45
CA SER A 214 -3.58 3.72 -4.65
C SER A 214 -3.34 2.49 -5.51
N LEU A 215 -2.16 1.87 -5.42
CA LEU A 215 -1.84 0.62 -6.11
C LEU A 215 -1.33 -0.44 -5.12
N GLY A 216 -1.89 -1.65 -5.20
CA GLY A 216 -1.49 -2.80 -4.39
C GLY A 216 -1.58 -2.54 -2.88
N SER A 217 -0.43 -2.63 -2.22
CA SER A 217 -0.24 -2.36 -0.78
C SER A 217 -0.19 -0.88 -0.40
N GLY A 218 -0.02 0.02 -1.38
CA GLY A 218 0.33 1.42 -1.12
C GLY A 218 1.82 1.70 -0.86
N ARG A 219 2.71 0.70 -1.00
CA ARG A 219 4.17 0.88 -0.88
C ARG A 219 4.77 1.90 -1.86
N PHE A 220 4.25 1.96 -3.09
CA PHE A 220 4.83 2.80 -4.17
C PHE A 220 3.97 3.98 -4.60
N ILE A 221 2.65 3.82 -4.72
CA ILE A 221 1.72 4.91 -5.00
C ILE A 221 0.55 4.77 -4.03
N ASP A 222 0.40 5.76 -3.14
CA ASP A 222 -0.76 5.84 -2.26
C ASP A 222 -1.14 7.29 -1.90
N ARG A 223 -2.37 7.38 -1.39
CA ARG A 223 -3.18 8.56 -1.07
C ARG A 223 -2.58 9.49 0.01
N ARG A 224 -1.55 9.03 0.74
CA ARG A 224 -0.94 9.70 1.92
C ARG A 224 -1.95 10.14 3.02
N TYR A 225 -3.09 9.47 3.08
CA TYR A 225 -4.31 9.87 3.80
C TYR A 225 -4.16 10.27 5.29
N GLY A 226 -3.10 9.84 5.98
CA GLY A 226 -2.82 10.19 7.38
C GLY A 226 -2.63 11.68 7.64
N THR A 227 -1.96 12.40 6.74
CA THR A 227 -1.69 13.85 6.82
C THR A 227 -2.97 14.69 6.85
N GLY A 228 -2.87 15.99 7.13
CA GLY A 228 -3.99 16.93 6.98
C GLY A 228 -4.55 16.90 5.56
N VAL A 229 -3.68 17.17 4.58
CA VAL A 229 -3.99 17.17 3.14
C VAL A 229 -3.48 15.87 2.50
N PRO A 230 -4.35 14.99 1.95
CA PRO A 230 -3.94 13.82 1.17
C PRO A 230 -3.26 14.21 -0.16
N LEU A 231 -2.60 13.26 -0.84
CA LEU A 231 -1.92 13.52 -2.11
C LEU A 231 -2.75 13.01 -3.31
N PRO A 232 -3.41 13.90 -4.08
CA PRO A 232 -4.01 13.56 -5.35
C PRO A 232 -3.02 13.68 -6.51
N PHE A 233 -3.41 13.10 -7.65
CA PHE A 233 -2.71 13.16 -8.93
C PHE A 233 -3.66 13.71 -10.00
N ASP A 234 -3.16 14.62 -10.83
CA ASP A 234 -3.81 15.00 -12.07
C ASP A 234 -3.31 14.10 -13.21
N GLY A 235 -4.20 13.51 -14.00
CA GLY A 235 -3.78 12.70 -15.16
C GLY A 235 -4.89 11.88 -15.79
N PHE A 236 -4.51 10.70 -16.29
CA PHE A 236 -5.35 9.75 -17.01
C PHE A 236 -5.09 8.32 -16.53
N GLU A 237 -6.16 7.53 -16.45
CA GLU A 237 -6.11 6.09 -16.19
C GLU A 237 -7.00 5.35 -17.18
N ALA A 238 -6.59 4.14 -17.57
CA ALA A 238 -7.39 3.20 -18.35
C ALA A 238 -7.35 1.85 -17.64
N ILE A 239 -8.51 1.39 -17.15
CA ILE A 239 -8.65 0.16 -16.37
C ILE A 239 -9.47 -0.84 -17.20
N VAL A 240 -8.87 -1.98 -17.55
CA VAL A 240 -9.59 -3.14 -18.09
C VAL A 240 -9.83 -4.13 -16.95
N SER A 241 -11.09 -4.43 -16.66
CA SER A 241 -11.49 -5.30 -15.55
C SER A 241 -12.31 -6.49 -16.03
N GLY A 242 -11.97 -7.67 -15.54
CA GLY A 242 -12.66 -8.93 -15.82
C GLY A 242 -12.79 -9.79 -14.56
N LYS A 243 -13.48 -10.93 -14.64
CA LYS A 243 -13.91 -11.73 -13.47
C LYS A 243 -12.79 -12.09 -12.48
N SER A 244 -11.57 -12.32 -12.97
CA SER A 244 -10.40 -12.67 -12.15
C SER A 244 -9.15 -11.84 -12.48
N ARG A 245 -9.27 -10.78 -13.29
CA ARG A 245 -8.12 -9.98 -13.75
C ARG A 245 -8.44 -8.49 -13.80
N GLN A 246 -7.44 -7.66 -13.54
CA GLN A 246 -7.51 -6.22 -13.79
C GLN A 246 -6.17 -5.71 -14.34
N VAL A 247 -6.21 -4.80 -15.32
CA VAL A 247 -5.02 -4.13 -15.86
C VAL A 247 -5.28 -2.63 -15.91
N THR A 248 -4.50 -1.87 -15.14
CA THR A 248 -4.55 -0.41 -15.07
C THR A 248 -3.32 0.20 -15.75
N GLY A 249 -3.52 0.85 -16.90
CA GLY A 249 -2.52 1.73 -17.52
C GLY A 249 -2.73 3.19 -17.10
N PHE A 250 -1.66 3.93 -16.82
CA PHE A 250 -1.78 5.29 -16.27
C PHE A 250 -0.66 6.26 -16.71
N TYR A 251 -1.01 7.54 -16.78
CA TYR A 251 -0.07 8.67 -16.77
C TYR A 251 -0.59 9.72 -15.78
N LEU A 252 0.18 9.99 -14.74
CA LEU A 252 -0.21 10.77 -13.56
C LEU A 252 0.88 11.79 -13.21
N GLN A 253 0.46 12.95 -12.70
CA GLN A 253 1.33 13.96 -12.14
C GLN A 253 0.80 14.33 -10.75
N PRO A 254 1.59 14.20 -9.67
CA PRO A 254 1.12 14.58 -8.34
C PRO A 254 0.77 16.07 -8.33
N VAL A 255 -0.14 16.46 -7.45
CA VAL A 255 -0.46 17.87 -7.23
C VAL A 255 0.60 18.49 -6.30
N ASP A 256 1.19 19.61 -6.73
CA ASP A 256 1.94 20.49 -5.83
C ASP A 256 0.91 21.23 -4.96
N THR A 257 0.58 20.66 -3.80
CA THR A 257 -0.36 21.29 -2.86
C THR A 257 0.25 22.56 -2.26
N ARG A 258 -0.60 23.55 -1.94
CA ARG A 258 -0.15 24.91 -1.56
C ARG A 258 -1.04 25.52 -0.48
N ARG A 259 -0.57 26.60 0.17
CA ARG A 259 -1.36 27.33 1.17
C ARG A 259 -2.12 28.49 0.54
N GLY A 260 -3.39 28.64 0.90
CA GLY A 260 -4.37 29.55 0.29
C GLY A 260 -5.36 28.79 -0.60
N ASN A 261 -6.59 29.30 -0.71
CA ASN A 261 -7.70 28.58 -1.33
C ASN A 261 -7.56 28.46 -2.86
N LEU A 262 -8.01 27.33 -3.41
CA LEU A 262 -8.12 27.03 -4.85
C LEU A 262 -6.80 27.22 -5.64
N ASN A 263 -5.66 27.11 -4.96
CA ASN A 263 -4.36 27.46 -5.52
C ASN A 263 -3.43 26.26 -5.78
N ASP A 264 -3.85 25.04 -5.45
CA ASP A 264 -3.23 23.76 -5.83
C ASP A 264 -3.00 23.61 -7.34
N ARG A 265 -1.82 23.16 -7.78
CA ARG A 265 -1.48 23.01 -9.23
C ARG A 265 -0.78 21.68 -9.52
N ARG A 266 -0.93 21.18 -10.76
CA ARG A 266 -0.19 20.01 -11.27
C ARG A 266 1.32 20.19 -11.13
N SER A 267 2.03 19.19 -10.62
CA SER A 267 3.49 19.24 -10.53
C SER A 267 4.14 19.31 -11.91
N ARG A 268 4.96 20.35 -12.11
CA ARG A 268 5.87 20.45 -13.27
C ARG A 268 7.20 19.74 -13.03
N ASN A 269 7.50 19.45 -11.76
CA ASN A 269 8.68 18.71 -11.34
C ASN A 269 8.50 17.20 -11.60
N LYS A 270 7.44 16.60 -11.01
CA LYS A 270 7.27 15.15 -10.98
C LYS A 270 6.22 14.65 -11.99
N ALA A 271 6.43 13.44 -12.52
CA ALA A 271 5.44 12.69 -13.29
C ALA A 271 5.72 11.19 -13.19
N VAL A 272 4.67 10.38 -13.23
CA VAL A 272 4.71 8.93 -13.03
C VAL A 272 3.77 8.25 -14.03
N TRP A 273 4.20 7.15 -14.64
CA TRP A 273 3.46 6.45 -15.70
C TRP A 273 3.74 4.95 -15.62
N GLY A 274 2.81 4.11 -16.04
CA GLY A 274 3.00 2.67 -15.87
C GLY A 274 1.83 1.80 -16.29
N VAL A 275 2.00 0.52 -15.99
CA VAL A 275 0.98 -0.52 -16.09
C VAL A 275 1.05 -1.35 -14.81
N TYR A 276 -0.11 -1.57 -14.19
CA TYR A 276 -0.30 -2.43 -13.03
C TYR A 276 -1.28 -3.54 -13.41
N ALA A 277 -0.91 -4.80 -13.25
CA ALA A 277 -1.76 -5.95 -13.54
C ALA A 277 -1.97 -6.80 -12.30
N THR A 278 -3.21 -7.15 -12.00
CA THR A 278 -3.63 -8.01 -10.89
C THR A 278 -4.32 -9.25 -11.45
N GLN A 279 -3.96 -10.43 -10.94
CA GLN A 279 -4.63 -11.70 -11.18
C GLN A 279 -5.10 -12.28 -9.85
N TRP A 280 -6.41 -12.34 -9.65
CA TRP A 280 -7.03 -12.98 -8.50
C TRP A 280 -7.13 -14.49 -8.72
N LEU A 281 -6.97 -15.26 -7.64
CA LEU A 281 -7.03 -16.73 -7.66
C LEU A 281 -8.37 -17.27 -7.13
N ASP A 282 -9.16 -16.43 -6.46
CA ASP A 282 -10.48 -16.76 -5.92
C ASP A 282 -11.55 -15.72 -6.33
N VAL A 283 -12.82 -16.13 -6.27
CA VAL A 283 -13.97 -15.32 -6.69
C VAL A 283 -14.36 -14.20 -5.72
N LYS A 284 -13.71 -14.10 -4.56
CA LYS A 284 -13.87 -12.99 -3.59
C LYS A 284 -12.72 -11.98 -3.68
N HIS A 285 -11.76 -12.20 -4.59
CA HIS A 285 -10.57 -11.37 -4.79
C HIS A 285 -9.67 -11.23 -3.56
N LEU A 286 -9.77 -12.16 -2.60
CA LEU A 286 -9.02 -12.16 -1.35
C LEU A 286 -7.55 -12.53 -1.53
N SER A 287 -7.24 -13.30 -2.57
CA SER A 287 -5.91 -13.81 -2.89
C SER A 287 -5.57 -13.63 -4.37
N GLY A 288 -4.29 -13.41 -4.64
CA GLY A 288 -3.82 -13.08 -5.98
C GLY A 288 -2.33 -12.78 -6.06
N PHE A 289 -1.93 -12.38 -7.26
CA PHE A 289 -0.63 -11.76 -7.50
C PHE A 289 -0.78 -10.50 -8.34
N ASP A 290 0.10 -9.54 -8.10
CA ASP A 290 0.26 -8.34 -8.91
C ASP A 290 1.61 -8.39 -9.64
N ALA A 291 1.66 -7.82 -10.84
CA ALA A 291 2.88 -7.57 -11.59
C ALA A 291 2.81 -6.17 -12.24
N TYR A 292 3.86 -5.37 -12.08
CA TYR A 292 3.81 -3.96 -12.45
C TYR A 292 5.12 -3.38 -13.00
N TYR A 293 4.95 -2.36 -13.83
CA TYR A 293 6.00 -1.44 -14.26
C TYR A 293 5.57 -0.01 -13.94
N ILE A 294 6.43 0.76 -13.27
CA ILE A 294 6.19 2.16 -12.91
C ILE A 294 7.44 2.98 -13.24
N GLY A 295 7.31 3.86 -14.23
CA GLY A 295 8.27 4.91 -14.54
C GLY A 295 8.03 6.17 -13.71
N LEU A 296 9.09 6.80 -13.24
CA LEU A 296 9.10 8.10 -12.56
C LEU A 296 10.07 9.05 -13.27
N ARG A 297 9.67 10.32 -13.35
CA ARG A 297 10.54 11.47 -13.60
C ARG A 297 10.42 12.43 -12.43
N ASP A 298 11.56 12.85 -11.90
CA ASP A 298 11.70 13.94 -10.93
C ASP A 298 12.83 14.85 -11.43
N ARG A 299 12.62 16.16 -11.60
CA ARG A 299 13.68 17.06 -12.08
C ARG A 299 14.63 17.46 -10.95
N ASN A 300 14.14 17.44 -9.71
CA ASN A 300 14.81 17.95 -8.52
C ASN A 300 14.76 16.88 -7.40
N ALA A 301 15.22 15.66 -7.70
CA ALA A 301 15.38 14.63 -6.68
C ALA A 301 16.58 14.94 -5.77
N VAL A 302 16.51 14.51 -4.52
CA VAL A 302 17.56 14.68 -3.51
C VAL A 302 17.80 13.33 -2.82
N PHE A 303 19.09 13.03 -2.64
CA PHE A 303 19.67 11.87 -1.95
C PHE A 303 20.87 12.36 -1.13
N ASP A 304 21.43 11.53 -0.24
CA ASP A 304 22.62 11.89 0.54
C ASP A 304 23.85 12.11 -0.35
N GLN A 305 23.88 11.44 -1.51
CA GLN A 305 24.86 11.64 -2.58
C GLN A 305 24.78 13.03 -3.24
N GLY A 306 23.63 13.72 -3.19
CA GLY A 306 23.44 15.05 -3.78
C GLY A 306 22.04 15.31 -4.33
N ALA A 307 21.93 16.25 -5.28
CA ALA A 307 20.66 16.66 -5.89
C ALA A 307 20.74 16.70 -7.43
N GLY A 308 19.64 16.38 -8.10
CA GLY A 308 19.56 16.43 -9.57
C GLY A 308 18.34 15.74 -10.17
N ARG A 309 18.29 15.67 -11.50
CA ARG A 309 17.22 14.97 -12.22
C ARG A 309 17.34 13.46 -12.02
N GLN A 310 16.26 12.83 -11.58
CA GLN A 310 16.08 11.37 -11.62
C GLN A 310 15.09 10.97 -12.72
N VAL A 311 15.43 9.89 -13.43
CA VAL A 311 14.47 9.07 -14.15
C VAL A 311 14.64 7.65 -13.64
N ALA A 312 13.57 7.03 -13.16
CA ALA A 312 13.58 5.71 -12.56
C ALA A 312 12.50 4.82 -13.19
N HIS A 313 12.80 3.54 -13.32
CA HIS A 313 11.93 2.51 -13.88
C HIS A 313 11.86 1.37 -12.87
N THR A 314 10.81 1.36 -12.06
CA THR A 314 10.51 0.28 -11.11
C THR A 314 9.79 -0.85 -11.83
N PHE A 315 10.26 -2.07 -11.64
CA PHE A 315 9.61 -3.32 -12.01
C PHE A 315 9.38 -4.11 -10.72
N GLY A 316 8.17 -4.63 -10.50
CA GLY A 316 7.88 -5.35 -9.26
C GLY A 316 6.73 -6.33 -9.38
N ALA A 317 6.61 -7.16 -8.35
CA ALA A 317 5.58 -8.16 -8.22
C ALA A 317 5.15 -8.30 -6.75
N ARG A 318 3.91 -8.69 -6.53
CA ARG A 318 3.31 -8.91 -5.21
C ARG A 318 2.54 -10.22 -5.20
N ILE A 319 2.52 -10.92 -4.07
CA ILE A 319 1.69 -12.10 -3.81
C ILE A 319 0.95 -11.82 -2.50
N PHE A 320 -0.38 -11.93 -2.52
CA PHE A 320 -1.23 -11.61 -1.38
C PHE A 320 -2.32 -12.66 -1.15
N GLY A 321 -2.82 -12.72 0.08
CA GLY A 321 -3.97 -13.54 0.44
C GLY A 321 -4.46 -13.33 1.86
N ASP A 322 -5.75 -13.54 2.06
CA ASP A 322 -6.38 -13.69 3.39
C ASP A 322 -7.37 -14.85 3.34
N ASN A 323 -7.24 -15.82 4.25
CA ASN A 323 -8.15 -16.96 4.38
C ASN A 323 -9.07 -16.90 5.62
N GLY A 324 -9.14 -15.72 6.26
CA GLY A 324 -9.85 -15.45 7.51
C GLY A 324 -8.95 -15.63 8.74
N SER A 325 -8.27 -16.78 8.86
CA SER A 325 -7.40 -17.09 10.00
C SER A 325 -5.94 -16.67 9.78
N PHE A 326 -5.48 -16.63 8.54
CA PHE A 326 -4.11 -16.29 8.18
C PHE A 326 -4.09 -15.36 6.96
N HIS A 327 -3.23 -14.35 7.01
CA HIS A 327 -3.02 -13.39 5.91
C HIS A 327 -1.54 -13.22 5.58
N TRP A 328 -1.27 -12.87 4.33
CA TRP A 328 0.08 -12.65 3.79
C TRP A 328 0.08 -11.62 2.65
N ASN A 329 1.18 -10.88 2.56
CA ASN A 329 1.40 -9.83 1.58
C ASN A 329 2.92 -9.68 1.38
N LEU A 330 3.46 -10.36 0.37
CA LEU A 330 4.87 -10.31 -0.02
C LEU A 330 5.02 -9.49 -1.30
N GLU A 331 5.88 -8.49 -1.31
CA GLU A 331 6.09 -7.57 -2.43
C GLU A 331 7.58 -7.32 -2.65
N GLY A 332 8.03 -7.36 -3.91
CA GLY A 332 9.43 -7.13 -4.28
C GLY A 332 9.55 -6.29 -5.54
N ALA A 333 10.50 -5.36 -5.55
CA ALA A 333 10.71 -4.43 -6.64
C ALA A 333 12.19 -4.15 -6.90
N TYR A 334 12.53 -4.00 -8.19
CA TYR A 334 13.82 -3.57 -8.69
C TYR A 334 13.64 -2.31 -9.53
N GLN A 335 14.47 -1.30 -9.27
CA GLN A 335 14.41 0.01 -9.90
C GLN A 335 15.71 0.28 -10.65
N ARG A 336 15.62 0.69 -11.92
CA ARG A 336 16.79 1.11 -12.72
C ARG A 336 16.56 2.44 -13.41
N GLY A 337 17.62 3.18 -13.72
CA GLY A 337 17.52 4.41 -14.48
C GLY A 337 18.75 5.30 -14.34
N THR A 338 18.51 6.61 -14.14
CA THR A 338 19.57 7.62 -14.02
C THR A 338 19.26 8.63 -12.92
N PHE A 339 20.28 9.07 -12.20
CA PHE A 339 20.24 10.19 -11.27
C PHE A 339 21.40 11.14 -11.58
N ALA A 340 21.14 12.45 -11.66
CA ALA A 340 22.14 13.48 -11.97
C ALA A 340 22.99 13.21 -13.24
N GLY A 341 22.49 12.40 -14.17
CA GLY A 341 23.21 11.94 -15.37
C GLY A 341 24.03 10.66 -15.21
N ARG A 342 24.21 10.18 -13.97
CA ARG A 342 24.82 8.88 -13.60
C ARG A 342 23.79 7.74 -13.63
N ARG A 343 24.27 6.49 -13.54
CA ARG A 343 23.42 5.29 -13.42
C ARG A 343 22.71 5.30 -12.06
N SER A 344 21.50 4.76 -11.96
CA SER A 344 20.83 4.55 -10.67
C SER A 344 20.14 3.19 -10.67
N GLU A 345 20.37 2.38 -9.63
CA GLU A 345 19.81 1.03 -9.49
C GLU A 345 19.55 0.70 -8.02
N GLY A 346 18.29 0.75 -7.59
CA GLY A 346 17.87 0.41 -6.24
C GLY A 346 16.93 -0.80 -6.24
N TRP A 347 16.70 -1.37 -5.06
CA TRP A 347 15.79 -2.50 -4.87
C TRP A 347 15.11 -2.43 -3.51
N GLY A 348 14.02 -3.19 -3.36
CA GLY A 348 13.39 -3.39 -2.07
C GLY A 348 12.50 -4.61 -2.05
N ALA A 349 12.37 -5.21 -0.88
CA ALA A 349 11.46 -6.32 -0.62
C ALA A 349 10.76 -6.09 0.72
N GLY A 350 9.46 -6.37 0.78
CA GLY A 350 8.64 -6.19 1.96
C GLY A 350 7.69 -7.35 2.13
N PHE A 351 7.59 -7.88 3.34
CA PHE A 351 6.62 -8.92 3.67
C PHE A 351 5.81 -8.53 4.91
N GLU A 352 4.54 -8.88 4.88
CA GLU A 352 3.58 -8.71 5.97
C GLU A 352 2.78 -10.01 6.09
N THR A 353 2.57 -10.48 7.31
CA THR A 353 1.77 -11.67 7.59
C THR A 353 1.18 -11.60 8.98
N GLY A 354 0.08 -12.31 9.22
CA GLY A 354 -0.47 -12.45 10.56
C GLY A 354 -1.45 -13.61 10.70
N TYR A 355 -1.66 -14.02 11.94
CA TYR A 355 -2.56 -15.10 12.32
C TYR A 355 -3.58 -14.63 13.36
N ARG A 356 -4.85 -14.93 13.10
CA ARG A 356 -6.01 -14.55 13.90
C ARG A 356 -6.52 -15.76 14.68
N PHE A 357 -6.37 -15.73 15.99
CA PHE A 357 -6.82 -16.76 16.92
C PHE A 357 -8.34 -16.63 17.15
N GLN A 358 -9.14 -16.85 16.10
CA GLN A 358 -10.59 -16.61 16.09
C GLN A 358 -11.34 -17.33 17.23
N ALA A 359 -10.87 -18.49 17.68
CA ALA A 359 -11.48 -19.29 18.75
C ALA A 359 -11.02 -18.91 20.18
N ALA A 360 -10.02 -18.02 20.33
CA ALA A 360 -9.51 -17.61 21.64
C ALA A 360 -10.27 -16.38 22.19
N PRO A 361 -10.40 -16.23 23.52
CA PRO A 361 -10.95 -15.03 24.14
C PRO A 361 -10.23 -13.76 23.66
N LEU A 362 -10.98 -12.67 23.46
CA LEU A 362 -10.50 -11.41 22.90
C LEU A 362 -10.00 -11.49 21.44
N HIS A 363 -10.20 -12.60 20.73
CA HIS A 363 -9.81 -12.84 19.33
C HIS A 363 -8.45 -12.22 18.94
N PRO A 364 -7.33 -12.62 19.59
CA PRO A 364 -6.03 -12.04 19.32
C PRO A 364 -5.60 -12.23 17.86
N GLU A 365 -4.99 -11.21 17.29
CA GLU A 365 -4.22 -11.29 16.05
C GLU A 365 -2.75 -11.00 16.37
N ILE A 366 -1.84 -11.85 15.90
CA ILE A 366 -0.40 -11.62 15.95
C ILE A 366 0.08 -11.46 14.52
N ALA A 367 0.75 -10.34 14.23
CA ALA A 367 1.25 -10.02 12.90
C ALA A 367 2.71 -9.56 12.95
N LEU A 368 3.38 -9.70 11.81
CA LEU A 368 4.76 -9.30 11.58
C LEU A 368 4.86 -8.66 10.19
N THR A 369 5.39 -7.45 10.15
CA THR A 369 5.86 -6.79 8.92
C THR A 369 7.38 -6.66 8.97
N ALA A 370 8.07 -6.89 7.86
CA ALA A 370 9.45 -6.47 7.69
C ALA A 370 9.71 -6.03 6.26
N ASP A 371 10.44 -4.93 6.11
CA ASP A 371 10.84 -4.38 4.81
C ASP A 371 12.35 -4.12 4.80
N ILE A 372 12.97 -4.37 3.65
CA ILE A 372 14.35 -4.01 3.31
C ILE A 372 14.36 -3.18 2.02
N VAL A 373 15.05 -2.05 2.05
CA VAL A 373 15.08 -1.04 0.99
C VAL A 373 16.50 -0.50 0.84
N SER A 374 17.06 -0.61 -0.35
CA SER A 374 18.47 -0.31 -0.60
C SER A 374 18.87 1.13 -0.29
N GLY A 375 20.09 1.29 0.24
CA GLY A 375 20.83 2.54 0.30
C GLY A 375 21.99 2.59 -0.69
N ASP A 376 22.66 3.73 -0.75
CA ASP A 376 23.88 3.93 -1.56
C ASP A 376 25.10 3.26 -0.91
N ASN A 377 25.79 2.33 -1.58
CA ASN A 377 26.95 1.63 -0.99
C ASN A 377 28.29 2.38 -1.14
N ASP A 378 28.43 3.31 -2.09
CA ASP A 378 29.55 4.26 -2.13
C ASP A 378 29.10 5.60 -2.75
N PRO A 379 28.84 6.65 -1.94
CA PRO A 379 28.39 7.95 -2.44
C PRO A 379 29.45 8.72 -3.25
N LYS A 380 30.66 8.16 -3.45
CA LYS A 380 31.72 8.75 -4.27
C LYS A 380 31.74 8.18 -5.70
N ASP A 381 30.98 7.12 -5.98
CA ASP A 381 31.07 6.35 -7.22
C ASP A 381 30.22 6.93 -8.39
N GLY A 382 30.15 6.22 -9.53
CA GLY A 382 29.40 6.59 -10.72
C GLY A 382 27.92 6.16 -10.76
N LYS A 383 27.34 5.76 -9.63
CA LYS A 383 26.02 5.14 -9.49
C LYS A 383 25.16 5.89 -8.43
N LEU A 384 23.93 5.46 -8.21
CA LEU A 384 23.12 5.73 -7.02
C LEU A 384 22.29 4.47 -6.73
N GLU A 385 22.48 3.86 -5.56
CA GLU A 385 21.82 2.61 -5.19
C GLU A 385 20.64 2.79 -4.22
N THR A 386 20.41 4.00 -3.68
CA THR A 386 19.21 4.30 -2.89
C THR A 386 17.92 4.13 -3.72
N LEU A 387 17.00 3.27 -3.28
CA LEU A 387 15.68 3.15 -3.91
C LEU A 387 14.90 4.48 -3.78
N ASN A 388 14.21 4.90 -4.83
CA ASN A 388 13.13 5.89 -4.69
C ASN A 388 11.76 5.18 -4.55
N PRO A 389 11.08 5.27 -3.39
CA PRO A 389 9.75 4.68 -3.15
C PRO A 389 8.60 5.43 -3.86
N LEU A 390 8.91 6.46 -4.65
CA LEU A 390 7.97 7.27 -5.43
C LEU A 390 7.01 8.09 -4.54
N PHE A 391 5.87 7.53 -4.14
CA PHE A 391 4.79 8.20 -3.41
C PHE A 391 4.20 7.28 -2.31
N PRO A 392 5.00 6.82 -1.33
CA PRO A 392 4.57 5.88 -0.30
C PRO A 392 3.58 6.51 0.68
N ASN A 393 2.82 5.66 1.38
CA ASN A 393 2.05 6.03 2.56
C ASN A 393 2.92 6.01 3.82
N GLY A 394 2.86 7.09 4.62
CA GLY A 394 3.53 7.15 5.92
C GLY A 394 2.98 6.16 6.95
N LYS A 395 1.65 5.98 6.98
CA LYS A 395 0.97 5.06 7.92
C LYS A 395 1.30 3.57 7.69
N TYR A 396 2.05 3.23 6.64
CA TYR A 396 2.56 1.86 6.48
C TYR A 396 3.77 1.56 7.39
N PHE A 397 4.39 2.58 8.00
CA PHE A 397 5.65 2.47 8.75
C PHE A 397 5.53 2.82 10.25
N GLY A 398 4.29 2.93 10.78
CA GLY A 398 3.98 3.33 12.16
C GLY A 398 3.21 4.66 12.23
N ALA A 399 2.57 4.98 13.37
CA ALA A 399 1.93 6.29 13.54
C ALA A 399 2.94 7.40 13.85
N LEU A 400 4.05 7.07 14.53
CA LEU A 400 5.20 7.95 14.76
C LEU A 400 6.41 7.47 13.95
N SER A 401 6.30 7.46 12.63
CA SER A 401 7.42 7.07 11.76
C SER A 401 8.21 8.30 11.27
N PRO A 402 9.33 8.71 11.91
CA PRO A 402 10.20 9.77 11.38
C PRO A 402 11.01 9.31 10.17
N ILE A 403 11.09 8.00 9.92
CA ILE A 403 11.88 7.37 8.86
C ILE A 403 10.97 6.92 7.72
N GLY A 404 11.35 7.21 6.48
CA GLY A 404 10.69 6.74 5.26
C GLY A 404 11.44 5.58 4.60
N PRO A 405 10.80 4.84 3.66
CA PRO A 405 11.39 3.69 2.99
C PRO A 405 12.46 4.09 1.96
N ARG A 406 13.67 4.38 2.44
CA ARG A 406 14.92 4.60 1.70
C ARG A 406 16.09 4.24 2.62
N ASN A 407 17.07 3.47 2.16
CA ASN A 407 18.17 2.99 3.00
C ASN A 407 17.69 2.41 4.36
N LEU A 408 16.74 1.49 4.30
CA LEU A 408 15.97 1.08 5.49
C LEU A 408 15.79 -0.43 5.55
N ILE A 409 16.15 -1.02 6.67
CA ILE A 409 15.63 -2.29 7.16
C ILE A 409 14.71 -1.96 8.34
N HIS A 410 13.45 -2.38 8.31
CA HIS A 410 12.56 -2.29 9.47
C HIS A 410 11.92 -3.64 9.78
N VAL A 411 11.67 -3.89 11.07
CA VAL A 411 10.94 -5.05 11.57
C VAL A 411 9.88 -4.57 12.56
N ARG A 412 8.62 -4.96 12.33
CA ARG A 412 7.44 -4.54 13.09
C ARG A 412 6.59 -5.75 13.51
N PRO A 413 6.83 -6.33 14.70
CA PRO A 413 5.85 -7.20 15.35
C PRO A 413 4.69 -6.37 15.94
N SER A 414 3.46 -6.88 15.83
CA SER A 414 2.27 -6.27 16.43
C SER A 414 1.28 -7.33 16.93
N THR A 415 0.67 -7.09 18.09
CA THR A 415 -0.42 -7.90 18.65
C THR A 415 -1.66 -7.05 18.83
N THR A 416 -2.79 -7.47 18.25
CA THR A 416 -4.09 -6.80 18.34
C THR A 416 -5.07 -7.67 19.14
N LEU A 417 -5.83 -7.05 20.06
CA LEU A 417 -6.87 -7.65 20.87
C LEU A 417 -8.22 -6.99 20.57
N HIS A 418 -9.29 -7.78 20.59
CA HIS A 418 -10.67 -7.38 20.33
C HIS A 418 -11.55 -7.63 21.57
N PRO A 419 -11.47 -6.78 22.61
CA PRO A 419 -12.27 -6.95 23.84
C PRO A 419 -13.78 -6.75 23.63
N HIS A 420 -14.18 -6.10 22.54
CA HIS A 420 -15.56 -6.05 22.07
C HIS A 420 -15.57 -6.12 20.54
N LYS A 421 -16.68 -6.55 19.92
CA LYS A 421 -16.82 -6.63 18.46
C LYS A 421 -16.64 -5.30 17.72
N ASP A 422 -16.59 -4.16 18.42
CA ASP A 422 -16.40 -2.81 17.86
C ASP A 422 -15.18 -2.07 18.46
N VAL A 423 -14.36 -2.73 19.27
CA VAL A 423 -13.15 -2.16 19.90
C VAL A 423 -11.95 -3.02 19.54
N ALA A 424 -10.88 -2.39 19.09
CA ALA A 424 -9.59 -3.02 18.87
C ALA A 424 -8.49 -2.27 19.65
N ILE A 425 -7.56 -3.01 20.25
CA ILE A 425 -6.41 -2.49 21.01
C ILE A 425 -5.17 -3.19 20.47
N SER A 426 -4.18 -2.45 19.99
CA SER A 426 -2.93 -3.02 19.48
C SER A 426 -1.72 -2.50 20.23
N LEU A 427 -0.78 -3.40 20.49
CA LEU A 427 0.58 -3.09 20.90
C LEU A 427 1.51 -3.44 19.74
N THR A 428 2.24 -2.45 19.25
CA THR A 428 3.17 -2.55 18.13
C THR A 428 4.57 -2.20 18.62
N GLY A 429 5.55 -3.04 18.28
CA GLY A 429 6.97 -2.69 18.38
C GLY A 429 7.54 -2.43 16.99
N VAL A 430 8.53 -1.55 16.87
CA VAL A 430 9.30 -1.38 15.64
C VAL A 430 10.78 -1.29 15.96
N ALA A 431 11.63 -1.81 15.08
CA ALA A 431 13.07 -1.59 15.10
C ALA A 431 13.57 -1.24 13.69
N TYR A 432 14.48 -0.27 13.61
CA TYR A 432 14.92 0.36 12.36
C TYR A 432 16.46 0.35 12.24
N TRP A 433 16.97 -0.07 11.09
CA TRP A 433 18.40 -0.04 10.74
C TRP A 433 18.62 0.55 9.34
N ARG A 434 19.81 1.10 9.08
CA ARG A 434 20.28 1.45 7.74
C ARG A 434 20.72 0.20 6.98
N GLU A 435 20.36 0.13 5.70
CA GLU A 435 20.71 -0.99 4.80
C GLU A 435 22.17 -0.86 4.31
N SER A 436 22.59 0.36 3.95
CA SER A 436 23.98 0.81 3.79
C SER A 436 24.38 1.81 4.88
N THR A 437 25.60 1.70 5.38
CA THR A 437 26.21 2.67 6.30
C THR A 437 26.75 3.91 5.62
N HIS A 438 26.89 3.91 4.29
CA HIS A 438 27.43 5.05 3.53
C HIS A 438 26.35 6.01 3.01
N ASP A 439 25.07 5.69 3.24
CA ASP A 439 23.90 6.52 2.90
C ASP A 439 23.17 6.95 4.19
N GLY A 440 22.41 8.03 4.10
CA GLY A 440 21.70 8.63 5.21
C GLY A 440 20.34 7.99 5.50
N ILE A 441 19.59 8.61 6.41
CA ILE A 441 18.18 8.32 6.66
C ILE A 441 17.30 9.40 6.05
N TYR A 442 16.10 9.02 5.63
CA TYR A 442 15.16 9.89 4.95
C TYR A 442 13.81 9.89 5.69
N ALA A 443 13.01 10.93 5.53
CA ALA A 443 11.62 10.95 5.98
C ALA A 443 10.68 10.39 4.88
N ILE A 444 9.44 10.05 5.25
CA ILE A 444 8.39 9.55 4.35
C ILE A 444 8.23 10.37 3.03
N PRO A 445 8.32 11.72 3.01
CA PRO A 445 8.20 12.47 1.76
C PRO A 445 9.44 12.37 0.83
N GLY A 446 10.53 11.76 1.30
CA GLY A 446 11.77 11.52 0.56
C GLY A 446 12.89 12.54 0.80
N PHE A 447 12.78 13.44 1.78
CA PHE A 447 13.87 14.36 2.15
C PHE A 447 14.87 13.66 3.08
N LEU A 448 16.16 14.01 2.96
CA LEU A 448 17.22 13.56 3.85
C LEU A 448 16.97 14.14 5.26
N VAL A 449 17.03 13.29 6.28
CA VAL A 449 16.86 13.67 7.69
C VAL A 449 18.21 13.76 8.40
N ARG A 450 19.11 12.79 8.16
CA ARG A 450 20.53 12.86 8.56
C ARG A 450 21.39 12.13 7.53
N SER A 451 22.60 12.64 7.33
CA SER A 451 23.60 12.02 6.44
C SER A 451 24.21 10.78 7.06
N GLY A 452 24.67 9.83 6.23
CA GLY A 452 25.46 8.68 6.66
C GLY A 452 26.95 8.97 6.81
N LYS A 453 27.42 10.13 6.33
CA LYS A 453 28.85 10.45 6.16
C LYS A 453 29.69 10.44 7.45
N ASP A 454 29.06 10.68 8.60
CA ASP A 454 29.72 10.90 9.89
C ASP A 454 29.51 9.74 10.89
N SER A 455 28.95 8.60 10.47
CA SER A 455 28.68 7.45 11.34
C SER A 455 28.61 6.12 10.57
N ASP A 456 29.26 5.08 11.08
CA ASP A 456 29.15 3.70 10.58
C ASP A 456 28.03 2.89 11.29
N ALA A 457 27.31 3.48 12.24
CA ALA A 457 26.30 2.75 13.00
C ALA A 457 25.07 2.40 12.14
N ARG A 458 24.68 1.13 12.16
CA ARG A 458 23.49 0.66 11.41
C ARG A 458 22.19 0.91 12.15
N PHE A 459 22.14 0.78 13.47
CA PHE A 459 20.89 0.84 14.22
C PHE A 459 20.42 2.29 14.45
N ILE A 460 19.26 2.62 13.87
CA ILE A 460 18.65 3.97 13.91
C ILE A 460 17.87 4.15 15.22
N GLY A 461 17.17 3.11 15.66
CA GLY A 461 16.39 3.13 16.91
C GLY A 461 15.25 2.12 16.92
N LYS A 462 14.49 2.16 18.01
CA LYS A 462 13.32 1.31 18.25
C LYS A 462 12.12 2.14 18.70
N GLU A 463 10.92 1.64 18.43
CA GLU A 463 9.67 2.30 18.77
C GLU A 463 8.74 1.31 19.49
N ALA A 464 7.92 1.83 20.38
CA ALA A 464 6.73 1.13 20.89
C ALA A 464 5.52 2.04 20.75
N GLU A 465 4.43 1.52 20.20
CA GLU A 465 3.14 2.18 20.03
C GLU A 465 2.04 1.34 20.67
N LEU A 466 1.24 1.95 21.55
CA LEU A 466 -0.05 1.43 22.00
C LEU A 466 -1.16 2.25 21.34
N ALA A 467 -2.06 1.59 20.62
CA ALA A 467 -3.15 2.25 19.91
C ALA A 467 -4.50 1.56 20.14
N VAL A 468 -5.56 2.36 20.18
CA VAL A 468 -6.94 1.94 20.46
C VAL A 468 -7.85 2.51 19.37
N SER A 469 -8.79 1.70 18.91
CA SER A 469 -9.81 2.06 17.92
C SER A 469 -11.18 1.60 18.41
N TRP A 470 -12.17 2.48 18.34
CA TRP A 470 -13.55 2.20 18.70
C TRP A 470 -14.51 2.71 17.63
N GLN A 471 -15.26 1.78 17.04
CA GLN A 471 -16.36 2.10 16.14
C GLN A 471 -17.63 2.33 16.98
N ALA A 472 -17.94 3.59 17.30
CA ALA A 472 -19.04 3.92 18.20
C ALA A 472 -20.42 3.67 17.56
N ASN A 473 -20.54 3.87 16.25
CA ASN A 473 -21.70 3.49 15.43
C ASN A 473 -21.28 3.38 13.95
N ALA A 474 -22.22 3.25 13.02
CA ALA A 474 -21.92 3.10 11.58
C ALA A 474 -21.13 4.28 10.97
N THR A 475 -21.35 5.50 11.48
CA THR A 475 -20.77 6.75 10.92
C THR A 475 -19.61 7.30 11.76
N LEU A 476 -19.52 6.98 13.04
CA LEU A 476 -18.59 7.60 13.99
C LEU A 476 -17.52 6.62 14.51
N ASN A 477 -16.26 6.96 14.26
CA ASN A 477 -15.06 6.25 14.72
C ASN A 477 -14.21 7.13 15.63
N PHE A 478 -13.69 6.57 16.71
CA PHE A 478 -12.69 7.16 17.59
C PHE A 478 -11.41 6.34 17.56
N THR A 479 -10.26 7.01 17.54
CA THR A 479 -8.93 6.40 17.61
C THR A 479 -8.03 7.20 18.54
N ALA A 480 -7.16 6.52 19.28
CA ALA A 480 -6.14 7.13 20.12
C ALA A 480 -4.85 6.31 20.07
N SER A 481 -3.70 6.96 20.16
CA SER A 481 -2.40 6.30 20.20
C SER A 481 -1.42 7.01 21.13
N ALA A 482 -0.52 6.24 21.72
CA ALA A 482 0.62 6.71 22.48
C ALA A 482 1.86 5.95 22.02
N SER A 483 2.91 6.66 21.62
CA SER A 483 4.16 6.02 21.18
C SER A 483 5.41 6.73 21.67
N ALA A 484 6.51 5.98 21.70
CA ALA A 484 7.83 6.50 22.02
C ALA A 484 8.90 5.85 21.13
N PHE A 485 9.77 6.67 20.55
CA PHE A 485 10.93 6.26 19.76
C PHE A 485 12.21 6.50 20.56
N ASP A 486 12.95 5.43 20.81
CA ASP A 486 14.22 5.40 21.53
C ASP A 486 15.40 5.31 20.53
N PRO A 487 16.24 6.35 20.42
CA PRO A 487 17.26 6.45 19.39
C PRO A 487 18.45 5.50 19.60
N GLY A 488 18.83 4.81 18.52
CA GLY A 488 20.02 3.96 18.46
C GLY A 488 21.31 4.74 18.17
N PRO A 489 22.47 4.06 18.17
CA PRO A 489 23.78 4.71 18.05
C PRO A 489 23.92 5.64 16.83
N PHE A 490 23.31 5.32 15.69
CA PHE A 490 23.35 6.22 14.52
C PHE A 490 22.76 7.60 14.82
N ILE A 491 21.67 7.68 15.58
CA ILE A 491 21.06 8.96 15.98
C ILE A 491 21.85 9.62 17.11
N GLN A 492 22.54 8.86 17.95
CA GLN A 492 23.41 9.37 19.03
C GLN A 492 24.73 9.95 18.48
N GLU A 493 25.29 9.36 17.43
CA GLU A 493 26.52 9.78 16.77
C GLU A 493 26.32 11.01 15.86
N THR A 494 25.10 11.19 15.32
CA THR A 494 24.79 12.24 14.33
C THR A 494 24.03 13.46 14.90
N GLY A 495 24.01 13.65 16.22
CA GLY A 495 23.46 14.85 16.86
C GLY A 495 22.53 14.58 18.05
N GLU A 496 21.53 15.47 18.24
CA GLU A 496 20.53 15.37 19.30
C GLU A 496 19.82 14.01 19.32
N ALA A 497 19.73 13.37 20.49
CA ALA A 497 19.31 11.97 20.61
C ALA A 497 18.38 11.73 21.82
N LYS A 498 17.43 12.63 22.04
CA LYS A 498 16.38 12.47 23.06
C LYS A 498 15.26 11.56 22.54
N THR A 499 14.70 10.72 23.41
CA THR A 499 13.55 9.85 23.10
C THR A 499 12.35 10.69 22.64
N ILE A 500 11.89 10.50 21.40
CA ILE A 500 10.67 11.18 20.90
C ILE A 500 9.46 10.51 21.56
N LYS A 501 8.44 11.29 21.92
CA LYS A 501 7.16 10.77 22.41
C LYS A 501 6.00 11.45 21.69
N MET A 502 4.92 10.73 21.42
CA MET A 502 3.70 11.27 20.83
C MET A 502 2.46 10.75 21.56
N LEU A 503 1.48 11.63 21.72
CA LEU A 503 0.09 11.29 21.99
C LEU A 503 -0.77 11.75 20.81
N GLY A 504 -1.62 10.86 20.29
CA GLY A 504 -2.56 11.15 19.21
C GLY A 504 -3.99 10.80 19.61
N ALA A 505 -4.95 11.62 19.20
CA ALA A 505 -6.38 11.33 19.33
C ALA A 505 -7.13 11.83 18.10
N GLN A 506 -8.01 11.00 17.52
CA GLN A 506 -8.67 11.27 16.25
C GLN A 506 -10.14 10.83 16.31
N THR A 507 -11.04 11.77 16.05
CA THR A 507 -12.46 11.52 15.79
C THR A 507 -12.69 11.61 14.29
N THR A 508 -13.27 10.57 13.70
CA THR A 508 -13.66 10.55 12.29
C THR A 508 -15.15 10.25 12.15
N PHE A 509 -15.89 11.21 11.61
CA PHE A 509 -17.26 11.05 11.17
C PHE A 509 -17.28 10.84 9.66
N ARG A 510 -18.03 9.84 9.18
CA ARG A 510 -18.28 9.61 7.77
C ARG A 510 -19.72 9.19 7.54
N PHE A 511 -20.38 9.72 6.52
CA PHE A 511 -21.57 9.10 5.97
C PHE A 511 -21.48 8.96 4.46
#